data_AF-A0A7S0AT53-F1
#
_entry.id   AF-A0A7S0AT53-F1
#
_cell.length_a   1.000
_cell.length_b   1.000
_cell.length_c   1.000
_cell.angle_alpha   90.00
_cell.angle_beta   90.00
_cell.angle_gamma   90.00
#
_symmetry.space_group_name_H-M   'P 1'
#
loop_
_entity.id
_entity.type
_entity.pdbx_description
1 polymer ?
#
loop_
_entity_poly.entity_id
_entity_poly.type
_entity_poly.pdbx_seq_one_letter_code
_entity_poly.pdbx_strand_id
1 'polypeptide(L)'
;WKVLLGYLPADIFQWDTVLANSRKAYEGFVQELLQEFSGTGATADGEDRPELPAEAGQAASEDRGPLVATLEQITKDIFRTRTELDFFARRVKGDGDAQTDGRDMENINVINPTLHYDILGRVLLLYARHNPGIQYVQGMNELCAPLYYLFANDPLNRGAAEADAFFCFSLLMADMRDAFVKTLDDSETGLMGRVDQFSELLKEKDGEVWQHLEALRVSPVFYTVRWLTLMLSQELEMPDVLRVWDSLLGDIAQPLPLLHYLCVAMVILVREALLAGDFTDCMRLLQHYPPLPVDELLRSAAKLRAADLVPGGFSNREAANSGLRHMPPASPAGGQAKPARWWRRRGR
;
A
#
# COMPACT_ATOMS: atom_id res chain seq x y z
N TRP A 1 0.01 8.79 -11.24
CA TRP A 1 -0.24 8.34 -9.86
C TRP A 1 -0.42 9.49 -8.88
N LYS A 2 0.50 10.47 -8.80
CA LYS A 2 0.35 11.63 -7.89
C LYS A 2 -1.01 12.33 -8.02
N VAL A 3 -1.52 12.52 -9.24
CA VAL A 3 -2.87 13.09 -9.46
C VAL A 3 -3.98 12.14 -9.02
N LEU A 4 -3.88 10.85 -9.39
CA LEU A 4 -4.90 9.83 -9.09
C LEU A 4 -5.09 9.61 -7.58
N LEU A 5 -3.99 9.64 -6.82
CA LEU A 5 -4.01 9.55 -5.36
C LEU A 5 -4.40 10.87 -4.67
N GLY A 6 -4.65 11.94 -5.43
CA GLY A 6 -4.99 13.26 -4.87
C GLY A 6 -3.82 14.04 -4.27
N TYR A 7 -2.57 13.59 -4.47
CA TYR A 7 -1.39 14.33 -4.03
C TYR A 7 -1.20 15.62 -4.85
N LEU A 8 -1.41 15.54 -6.16
CA LEU A 8 -1.42 16.70 -7.04
C LEU A 8 -2.85 17.04 -7.47
N PRO A 9 -3.25 18.33 -7.45
CA PRO A 9 -4.55 18.74 -7.94
C PRO A 9 -4.64 18.57 -9.47
N ALA A 10 -5.86 18.54 -10.01
CA ALA A 10 -6.07 18.53 -11.46
C ALA A 10 -5.55 19.80 -12.15
N ASP A 11 -5.50 20.92 -11.43
CA ASP A 11 -4.95 22.19 -11.91
C ASP A 11 -3.41 22.15 -11.91
N ILE A 12 -2.84 22.01 -13.11
CA ILE A 12 -1.39 21.89 -13.34
C ILE A 12 -0.59 23.11 -12.87
N PHE A 13 -1.21 24.30 -12.82
CA PHE A 13 -0.51 25.53 -12.42
C PHE A 13 -0.19 25.56 -10.92
N GLN A 14 -0.79 24.66 -10.14
CA GLN A 14 -0.56 24.57 -8.69
C GLN A 14 0.53 23.56 -8.34
N TRP A 15 0.99 22.73 -9.29
CA TRP A 15 1.85 21.57 -9.01
C TRP A 15 3.16 21.96 -8.35
N ASP A 16 3.88 22.94 -8.88
CA ASP A 16 5.16 23.37 -8.33
C ASP A 16 5.03 23.86 -6.88
N THR A 17 3.95 24.60 -6.60
CA THR A 17 3.68 25.12 -5.25
C THR A 17 3.35 23.98 -4.28
N VAL A 18 2.52 23.02 -4.70
CA VAL A 18 2.16 21.86 -3.88
C VAL A 18 3.40 21.00 -3.60
N LEU A 19 4.19 20.67 -4.63
CA LEU A 19 5.41 19.87 -4.48
C LEU A 19 6.43 20.55 -3.57
N ALA A 20 6.69 21.85 -3.76
CA ALA A 20 7.64 22.59 -2.95
C ALA A 20 7.23 22.61 -1.46
N ASN A 21 5.95 22.86 -1.18
CA ASN A 21 5.44 22.90 0.19
C ASN A 21 5.47 21.51 0.85
N SER A 22 5.04 20.47 0.14
CA SER A 22 5.01 19.11 0.66
C SER A 22 6.42 18.57 0.92
N ARG A 23 7.35 18.74 -0.03
CA ARG A 23 8.74 18.30 0.13
C ARG A 23 9.44 19.01 1.28
N LYS A 24 9.21 20.32 1.43
CA LYS A 24 9.71 21.08 2.60
C LYS A 24 9.10 20.59 3.92
N ALA A 25 7.82 20.23 3.94
CA ALA A 25 7.20 19.65 5.13
C ALA A 25 7.82 18.29 5.48
N TYR A 26 8.07 17.44 4.46
CA TYR A 26 8.74 16.16 4.65
C TYR A 26 10.17 16.31 5.19
N GLU A 27 10.95 17.27 4.67
CA GLU A 27 12.26 17.61 5.23
C GLU A 27 12.15 17.95 6.72
N GLY A 28 11.13 18.72 7.13
CA GLY A 28 10.85 19.00 8.53
C GLY A 28 10.62 17.72 9.34
N PHE A 29 9.82 16.79 8.83
CA PHE A 29 9.57 15.49 9.49
C PHE A 29 10.86 14.67 9.66
N VAL A 30 11.73 14.67 8.65
CA VAL A 30 13.04 14.02 8.73
C VAL A 30 13.89 14.69 9.82
N GLN A 31 13.97 16.02 9.87
CA GLN A 31 14.74 16.71 10.91
C GLN A 31 14.24 16.39 12.32
N GLU A 32 12.93 16.34 12.53
CA GLU A 32 12.33 15.94 13.80
C GLU A 32 12.62 14.47 14.16
N LEU A 33 12.77 13.60 13.16
CA LEU A 33 13.21 12.21 13.36
C LEU A 33 14.67 12.16 13.80
N LEU A 34 15.55 12.87 13.09
CA LEU A 34 16.98 12.95 13.40
C LEU A 34 17.23 13.46 14.82
N GLN A 35 16.49 14.49 15.25
CA GLN A 35 16.59 15.03 16.61
C GLN A 35 16.23 13.99 17.68
N GLU A 36 15.17 13.21 17.46
CA GLU A 36 14.74 12.17 18.40
C GLU A 36 15.79 11.07 18.57
N PHE A 37 16.42 10.63 17.46
CA PHE A 37 17.53 9.66 17.51
C PHE A 37 18.82 10.25 18.10
N SER A 38 19.09 11.54 17.92
CA SER A 38 20.23 12.20 18.57
C SER A 38 20.04 12.38 20.09
N GLY A 39 18.80 12.62 20.53
CA GLY A 39 18.44 12.78 21.95
C GLY A 39 18.49 11.46 22.75
N THR A 40 18.44 10.31 22.08
CA THR A 40 18.58 8.98 22.69
C THR A 40 20.04 8.57 22.97
N GLY A 41 21.02 9.49 22.88
CA GLY A 41 22.42 9.23 23.23
C GLY A 41 23.32 8.84 22.05
N ALA A 42 22.92 9.12 20.81
CA ALA A 42 23.83 9.03 19.66
C ALA A 42 24.74 10.27 19.65
N THR A 43 25.92 10.17 20.26
CA THR A 43 26.93 11.23 20.25
C THR A 43 27.48 11.43 18.84
N ALA A 44 27.44 12.68 18.38
CA ALA A 44 27.82 13.12 17.04
C ALA A 44 29.34 13.29 16.83
N ASP A 45 30.17 12.41 17.38
CA ASP A 45 31.63 12.47 17.23
C ASP A 45 32.18 11.16 16.66
N GLY A 46 32.49 11.17 15.36
CA GLY A 46 33.40 10.24 14.67
C GLY A 46 32.80 8.87 14.32
N GLU A 47 32.51 8.64 13.03
CA GLU A 47 32.29 7.33 12.36
C GLU A 47 31.28 6.32 12.96
N ASP A 48 30.72 6.55 14.14
CA ASP A 48 29.77 5.65 14.77
C ASP A 48 28.35 5.94 14.29
N ARG A 49 27.95 5.05 13.39
CA ARG A 49 26.63 4.87 12.83
C ARG A 49 25.60 4.76 13.97
N PRO A 50 24.35 5.25 13.80
CA PRO A 50 23.22 4.69 14.52
C PRO A 50 22.94 3.30 13.92
N GLU A 51 23.84 2.37 14.20
CA GLU A 51 23.60 0.94 14.10
C GLU A 51 22.58 0.58 15.20
N LEU A 52 21.58 -0.25 14.88
CA LEU A 52 20.97 -1.06 15.92
C LEU A 52 22.12 -1.80 16.62
N PRO A 53 22.30 -1.70 17.95
CA PRO A 53 23.49 -2.24 18.60
C PRO A 53 23.68 -3.70 18.20
N ALA A 54 24.71 -3.97 17.43
CA ALA A 54 25.13 -5.32 17.11
C ALA A 54 25.52 -5.96 18.45
N GLU A 55 24.78 -6.99 18.84
CA GLU A 55 25.03 -7.82 20.02
C GLU A 55 24.77 -7.17 21.40
N ALA A 56 23.49 -7.04 21.76
CA ALA A 56 23.09 -7.14 23.17
C ALA A 56 22.16 -8.35 23.33
N GLY A 57 22.77 -9.52 23.56
CA GLY A 57 22.05 -10.77 23.73
C GLY A 57 20.96 -10.66 24.80
N GLN A 58 19.74 -11.06 24.44
CA GLN A 58 18.61 -11.52 25.27
C GLN A 58 18.24 -10.76 26.58
N ALA A 59 18.89 -9.66 26.93
CA ALA A 59 18.76 -8.99 28.23
C ALA A 59 18.54 -7.47 28.14
N ALA A 60 18.43 -6.89 26.94
CA ALA A 60 18.19 -5.45 26.72
C ALA A 60 16.81 -5.16 26.09
N SER A 61 15.80 -6.00 26.35
CA SER A 61 14.49 -5.92 25.68
C SER A 61 13.46 -5.04 26.36
N GLU A 62 13.72 -4.45 27.53
CA GLU A 62 12.66 -3.81 28.34
C GLU A 62 12.60 -2.28 28.29
N ASP A 63 13.56 -1.58 27.67
CA ASP A 63 13.56 -0.10 27.66
C ASP A 63 13.98 0.55 26.32
N ARG A 64 13.70 -0.12 25.20
CA ARG A 64 13.83 0.48 23.85
C ARG A 64 12.50 1.15 23.50
N GLY A 65 12.46 2.48 23.43
CA GLY A 65 11.22 3.24 23.23
C GLY A 65 10.40 2.84 21.99
N PRO A 66 9.12 3.27 21.89
CA PRO A 66 8.18 2.80 20.86
C PRO A 66 8.65 2.95 19.40
N LEU A 67 9.48 3.96 19.12
CA LEU A 67 10.04 4.22 17.80
C LEU A 67 11.04 3.13 17.38
N VAL A 68 11.91 2.68 18.29
CA VAL A 68 12.91 1.64 18.02
C VAL A 68 12.24 0.29 17.79
N ALA A 69 11.24 -0.05 18.58
CA ALA A 69 10.45 -1.26 18.37
C ALA A 69 9.74 -1.27 17.00
N THR A 70 9.20 -0.12 16.59
CA THR A 70 8.59 0.05 15.26
C THR A 70 9.64 -0.13 14.16
N LEU A 71 10.82 0.45 14.33
CA LEU A 71 11.93 0.31 13.39
C LEU A 71 12.37 -1.15 13.25
N GLU A 72 12.53 -1.90 14.34
CA GLU A 72 12.89 -3.32 14.31
C GLU A 72 11.86 -4.17 13.55
N GLN A 73 10.57 -3.85 13.67
CA GLN A 73 9.51 -4.51 12.91
C GLN A 73 9.63 -4.20 11.40
N ILE A 74 9.85 -2.93 11.06
CA ILE A 74 10.05 -2.48 9.67
C ILE A 74 11.28 -3.17 9.08
N THR A 75 12.41 -3.20 9.80
CA THR A 75 13.67 -3.82 9.33
C THR A 75 13.46 -5.26 8.87
N LYS A 76 12.72 -6.06 9.64
CA LYS A 76 12.44 -7.48 9.32
C LYS A 76 11.67 -7.65 8.02
N ASP A 77 10.71 -6.76 7.76
CA ASP A 77 9.89 -6.82 6.55
C ASP A 77 10.62 -6.23 5.34
N ILE A 78 11.40 -5.17 5.54
CA ILE A 78 12.14 -4.48 4.48
C ILE A 78 13.08 -5.44 3.74
N PHE A 79 13.90 -6.22 4.44
CA PHE A 79 14.82 -7.17 3.78
C PHE A 79 14.13 -8.35 3.07
N ARG A 80 12.84 -8.55 3.34
CA ARG A 80 12.00 -9.55 2.66
C ARG A 80 11.12 -8.91 1.57
N THR A 81 11.15 -7.60 1.42
CA THR A 81 10.35 -6.85 0.46
C THR A 81 10.98 -6.97 -0.92
N ARG A 82 10.25 -7.51 -1.88
CA ARG A 82 10.64 -7.50 -3.31
C ARG A 82 12.06 -8.00 -3.56
N THR A 83 12.43 -9.13 -2.97
CA THR A 83 13.77 -9.72 -3.07
C THR A 83 14.13 -10.15 -4.50
N GLU A 84 13.14 -10.29 -5.38
CA GLU A 84 13.33 -10.48 -6.82
C GLU A 84 13.91 -9.25 -7.52
N LEU A 85 13.83 -8.06 -6.90
CA LEU A 85 14.35 -6.81 -7.43
C LEU A 85 15.63 -6.37 -6.72
N ASP A 86 16.75 -6.42 -7.44
CA ASP A 86 18.02 -5.82 -7.00
C ASP A 86 17.90 -4.29 -6.74
N PHE A 87 16.86 -3.64 -7.25
CA PHE A 87 16.59 -2.22 -7.03
C PHE A 87 16.68 -1.78 -5.56
N PHE A 88 16.05 -2.49 -4.64
CA PHE A 88 15.98 -2.03 -3.25
C PHE A 88 17.30 -2.19 -2.49
N ALA A 89 18.11 -3.19 -2.87
CA ALA A 89 19.44 -3.41 -2.33
C ALA A 89 20.50 -2.47 -2.92
N ARG A 90 20.21 -1.79 -4.05
CA ARG A 90 21.15 -0.86 -4.68
C ARG A 90 21.31 0.45 -3.90
N ARG A 91 22.48 1.07 -4.07
CA ARG A 91 22.75 2.42 -3.57
C ARG A 91 21.90 3.47 -4.28
N VAL A 92 21.40 4.43 -3.51
CA VAL A 92 20.74 5.63 -4.02
C VAL A 92 21.79 6.44 -4.78
N LYS A 93 21.54 6.81 -6.04
CA LYS A 93 22.49 7.54 -6.88
C LYS A 93 22.90 8.86 -6.20
N GLY A 94 24.15 8.94 -5.72
CA GLY A 94 24.63 10.09 -4.96
C GLY A 94 26.08 10.04 -4.47
N ASP A 95 26.71 8.87 -4.38
CA ASP A 95 28.14 8.72 -4.06
C ASP A 95 28.78 7.67 -4.96
N GLY A 96 30.05 7.89 -5.29
CA GLY A 96 30.82 7.28 -6.38
C GLY A 96 30.65 5.78 -6.59
N ASP A 97 30.80 5.43 -7.88
CA ASP A 97 30.95 4.11 -8.49
C ASP A 97 30.87 2.88 -7.57
N ALA A 98 29.88 2.04 -7.88
CA ALA A 98 29.98 0.58 -8.01
C ALA A 98 31.08 -0.12 -7.18
N GLN A 99 31.06 0.04 -5.86
CA GLN A 99 31.69 -0.91 -4.95
C GLN A 99 30.61 -1.38 -3.97
N THR A 100 30.26 -2.67 -4.07
CA THR A 100 29.50 -3.37 -3.04
C THR A 100 30.35 -3.38 -1.78
N ASP A 101 30.23 -2.37 -0.93
CA ASP A 101 30.72 -2.48 0.44
C ASP A 101 29.98 -3.64 1.09
N GLY A 102 30.73 -4.52 1.75
CA GLY A 102 30.21 -5.53 2.68
C GLY A 102 29.60 -4.88 3.91
N ARG A 103 28.61 -4.00 3.71
CA ARG A 103 27.82 -3.44 4.78
C ARG A 103 26.88 -4.52 5.28
N ASP A 104 26.71 -4.60 6.59
CA ASP A 104 25.77 -5.51 7.22
C ASP A 104 24.37 -5.23 6.69
N MET A 105 23.89 -6.09 5.80
CA MET A 105 22.50 -6.11 5.31
C MET A 105 21.51 -6.59 6.39
N GLU A 106 21.92 -6.57 7.65
CA GLU A 106 21.10 -6.99 8.78
C GLU A 106 20.28 -5.83 9.36
N ASN A 107 20.68 -4.58 9.11
CA ASN A 107 20.01 -3.39 9.65
C ASN A 107 19.87 -2.26 8.61
N ILE A 108 18.74 -1.55 8.66
CA ILE A 108 18.49 -0.36 7.82
C ILE A 108 18.97 0.92 8.50
N ASN A 109 19.55 1.83 7.73
CA ASN A 109 20.02 3.13 8.21
C ASN A 109 19.04 4.24 7.82
N VAL A 110 18.02 4.47 8.66
CA VAL A 110 17.03 5.55 8.42
C VAL A 110 17.61 6.96 8.63
N ILE A 111 18.72 7.10 9.35
CA ILE A 111 19.33 8.40 9.65
C ILE A 111 20.09 8.94 8.45
N ASN A 112 20.98 8.12 7.90
CA ASN A 112 21.75 8.43 6.71
C ASN A 112 21.51 7.34 5.65
N PRO A 113 20.36 7.41 4.93
CA PRO A 113 20.00 6.39 3.99
C PRO A 113 20.91 6.44 2.78
N THR A 114 21.27 5.26 2.33
CA THR A 114 22.26 5.06 1.27
C THR A 114 21.83 3.96 0.32
N LEU A 115 21.00 3.02 0.80
CA LEU A 115 20.31 2.03 0.01
C LEU A 115 18.85 2.43 -0.19
N HIS A 116 18.24 1.92 -1.26
CA HIS A 116 16.82 2.10 -1.48
C HIS A 116 15.97 1.48 -0.34
N TYR A 117 16.44 0.40 0.31
CA TYR A 117 15.85 -0.15 1.53
C TYR A 117 15.83 0.84 2.69
N ASP A 118 16.90 1.61 2.90
CA ASP A 118 16.98 2.60 3.97
C ASP A 118 15.89 3.67 3.80
N ILE A 119 15.72 4.16 2.56
CA ILE A 119 14.71 5.15 2.22
C ILE A 119 13.30 4.60 2.45
N LEU A 120 13.02 3.39 1.98
CA LEU A 120 11.72 2.74 2.18
C LEU A 120 11.42 2.58 3.67
N GLY A 121 12.41 2.17 4.46
CA GLY A 121 12.30 2.06 5.91
C GLY A 121 12.01 3.40 6.60
N ARG A 122 12.70 4.48 6.20
CA ARG A 122 12.43 5.82 6.74
C ARG A 122 11.03 6.31 6.42
N VAL A 123 10.53 6.09 5.19
CA VAL A 123 9.16 6.47 4.81
C VAL A 123 8.14 5.77 5.70
N LEU A 124 8.27 4.46 5.91
CA LEU A 124 7.37 3.68 6.75
C LEU A 124 7.45 4.10 8.23
N LEU A 125 8.65 4.35 8.75
CA LEU A 125 8.85 4.79 10.12
C LEU A 125 8.20 6.16 10.37
N LEU A 126 8.41 7.11 9.45
CA LEU A 126 7.77 8.42 9.51
C LEU A 126 6.25 8.30 9.44
N TYR A 127 5.72 7.44 8.57
CA TYR A 127 4.27 7.22 8.49
C TYR A 127 3.73 6.70 9.84
N ALA A 128 4.36 5.67 10.41
CA ALA A 128 3.92 5.08 11.68
C ALA A 128 3.98 6.10 12.83
N ARG A 129 5.03 6.93 12.87
CA ARG A 129 5.17 8.03 13.84
C ARG A 129 4.05 9.07 13.71
N HIS A 130 3.66 9.44 12.49
CA HIS A 130 2.61 10.45 12.26
C HIS A 130 1.20 9.89 12.44
N ASN A 131 1.04 8.56 12.43
CA ASN A 131 -0.25 7.88 12.51
C ASN A 131 -0.28 6.89 13.70
N PRO A 132 -0.20 7.36 14.96
CA PRO A 132 -0.08 6.48 16.13
C PRO A 132 -1.31 5.59 16.37
N GLY A 133 -2.46 5.91 15.77
CA GLY A 133 -3.67 5.06 15.82
C GLY A 133 -3.66 3.87 14.85
N ILE A 134 -2.74 3.86 13.88
CA ILE A 134 -2.57 2.77 12.91
C ILE A 134 -1.23 2.06 13.17
N GLN A 135 -0.17 2.85 13.40
CA GLN A 135 1.21 2.39 13.53
C GLN A 135 1.68 1.65 12.26
N TYR A 136 2.81 0.93 12.35
CA TYR A 136 3.26 0.05 11.29
C TYR A 136 2.55 -1.31 11.39
N VAL A 137 2.00 -1.77 10.28
CA VAL A 137 1.38 -3.09 10.14
C VAL A 137 2.12 -3.83 9.03
N GLN A 138 2.46 -5.09 9.29
CA GLN A 138 3.12 -5.96 8.31
C GLN A 138 2.32 -5.98 7.00
N GLY A 139 3.03 -5.80 5.88
CA GLY A 139 2.43 -5.67 4.55
C GLY A 139 2.40 -4.23 4.02
N MET A 140 2.49 -3.22 4.89
CA MET A 140 2.60 -1.82 4.46
C MET A 140 3.85 -1.55 3.61
N ASN A 141 4.93 -2.27 3.86
CA ASN A 141 6.13 -2.29 3.03
C ASN A 141 5.83 -2.66 1.57
N GLU A 142 4.92 -3.61 1.33
CA GLU A 142 4.53 -4.07 -0.01
C GLU A 142 3.62 -3.10 -0.76
N LEU A 143 2.96 -2.19 -0.03
CA LEU A 143 2.18 -1.09 -0.61
C LEU A 143 3.06 0.13 -0.90
N CYS A 144 4.02 0.42 -0.01
CA CYS A 144 4.94 1.54 -0.17
C CYS A 144 5.99 1.29 -1.26
N ALA A 145 6.43 0.03 -1.43
CA ALA A 145 7.48 -0.34 -2.38
C ALA A 145 7.15 0.03 -3.84
N PRO A 146 5.96 -0.27 -4.41
CA PRO A 146 5.61 0.14 -5.77
C PRO A 146 5.59 1.66 -5.98
N LEU A 147 5.07 2.42 -5.02
CA LEU A 147 5.05 3.89 -5.06
C LEU A 147 6.48 4.45 -5.12
N TYR A 148 7.34 3.97 -4.22
CA TYR A 148 8.73 4.43 -4.16
C TYR A 148 9.53 4.00 -5.38
N TYR A 149 9.38 2.74 -5.82
CA TYR A 149 10.01 2.22 -7.03
C TYR A 149 9.66 3.08 -8.25
N LEU A 150 8.38 3.39 -8.45
CA LEU A 150 7.92 4.23 -9.55
C LEU A 150 8.56 5.62 -9.49
N PHE A 151 8.51 6.27 -8.33
CA PHE A 151 9.00 7.64 -8.19
C PHE A 151 10.52 7.76 -8.23
N ALA A 152 11.25 6.76 -7.77
CA ALA A 152 12.71 6.73 -7.82
C ALA A 152 13.24 6.48 -9.23
N ASN A 153 12.48 5.78 -10.07
CA ASN A 153 12.81 5.56 -11.49
C ASN A 153 12.21 6.63 -12.42
N ASP A 154 11.36 7.53 -11.92
CA ASP A 154 10.80 8.64 -12.69
C ASP A 154 11.88 9.71 -12.98
N PRO A 155 12.27 9.91 -14.26
CA PRO A 155 13.31 10.88 -14.62
C PRO A 155 12.90 12.33 -14.34
N LEU A 156 11.61 12.60 -14.16
CA LEU A 156 11.05 13.90 -13.80
C LEU A 156 11.05 14.14 -12.28
N ASN A 157 11.31 13.12 -11.47
CA ASN A 157 11.23 13.18 -10.01
C ASN A 157 12.60 13.09 -9.31
N ARG A 158 13.58 13.84 -9.82
CA ARG A 158 14.97 13.75 -9.35
C ARG A 158 15.12 14.22 -7.91
N GLY A 159 15.55 13.31 -7.03
CA GLY A 159 15.89 13.60 -5.63
C GLY A 159 14.70 13.80 -4.68
N ALA A 160 13.46 13.67 -5.17
CA ALA A 160 12.26 13.86 -4.35
C ALA A 160 11.35 12.63 -4.27
N ALA A 161 11.83 11.48 -4.75
CA ALA A 161 11.11 10.22 -4.75
C ALA A 161 10.64 9.82 -3.34
N GLU A 162 11.50 10.01 -2.34
CA GLU A 162 11.20 9.69 -0.94
C GLU A 162 10.01 10.50 -0.41
N ALA A 163 10.10 11.83 -0.48
CA ALA A 163 9.04 12.72 0.02
C ALA A 163 7.71 12.47 -0.72
N ASP A 164 7.76 12.32 -2.04
CA ASP A 164 6.57 12.09 -2.84
C ASP A 164 5.96 10.69 -2.59
N ALA A 165 6.79 9.68 -2.32
CA ALA A 165 6.34 8.35 -1.90
C ALA A 165 5.63 8.44 -0.54
N PHE A 166 6.18 9.17 0.44
CA PHE A 166 5.55 9.35 1.74
C PHE A 166 4.14 9.94 1.63
N PHE A 167 3.94 11.02 0.88
CA PHE A 167 2.61 11.62 0.75
C PHE A 167 1.63 10.74 -0.02
N CYS A 168 2.06 10.15 -1.14
CA CYS A 168 1.22 9.23 -1.90
C CYS A 168 0.84 7.99 -1.08
N PHE A 169 1.79 7.45 -0.32
CA PHE A 169 1.54 6.33 0.59
C PHE A 169 0.58 6.71 1.71
N SER A 170 0.73 7.90 2.29
CA SER A 170 -0.17 8.40 3.33
C SER A 170 -1.61 8.55 2.83
N LEU A 171 -1.80 9.01 1.59
CA LEU A 171 -3.11 9.12 0.96
C LEU A 171 -3.70 7.73 0.67
N LEU A 172 -2.90 6.81 0.12
CA LEU A 172 -3.32 5.42 -0.10
C LEU A 172 -3.77 4.75 1.21
N MET A 173 -3.00 4.92 2.28
CA MET A 173 -3.34 4.35 3.58
C MET A 173 -4.55 5.02 4.24
N ALA A 174 -4.84 6.29 3.93
CA ALA A 174 -6.07 6.93 4.39
C ALA A 174 -7.31 6.27 3.79
N ASP A 175 -7.26 5.90 2.51
CA ASP A 175 -8.35 5.19 1.81
C ASP A 175 -8.46 3.72 2.26
N MET A 176 -7.34 3.11 2.64
CA MET A 176 -7.27 1.70 3.06
C MET A 176 -7.39 1.50 4.57
N ARG A 177 -7.51 2.57 5.35
CA ARG A 177 -7.45 2.56 6.82
C ARG A 177 -8.32 1.47 7.44
N ASP A 178 -9.57 1.35 7.01
CA ASP A 178 -10.54 0.42 7.61
C ASP A 178 -10.12 -1.05 7.46
N ALA A 179 -9.34 -1.38 6.41
CA ALA A 179 -8.82 -2.73 6.20
C ALA A 179 -7.55 -3.05 7.03
N PHE A 180 -6.92 -2.05 7.64
CA PHE A 180 -5.68 -2.22 8.42
C PHE A 180 -5.88 -2.01 9.92
N VAL A 181 -7.01 -1.43 10.32
CA VAL A 181 -7.35 -1.21 11.72
C VAL A 181 -8.13 -2.41 12.22
N LYS A 182 -7.48 -3.26 13.05
CA LYS A 182 -8.08 -4.48 13.62
C LYS A 182 -9.45 -4.29 14.26
N THR A 183 -9.69 -3.13 14.88
CA THR A 183 -11.00 -2.84 15.52
C THR A 183 -12.13 -2.61 14.50
N LEU A 184 -11.81 -2.51 13.22
CA LEU A 184 -12.75 -2.31 12.12
C LEU A 184 -12.89 -3.57 11.27
N ASP A 185 -12.20 -4.67 11.59
CA ASP A 185 -12.18 -5.89 10.77
C ASP A 185 -13.59 -6.42 10.47
N ASP A 186 -14.49 -6.35 11.46
CA ASP A 186 -15.88 -6.83 11.37
C ASP A 186 -16.86 -5.81 10.72
N SER A 187 -16.38 -4.64 10.30
CA SER A 187 -17.21 -3.64 9.61
C SER A 187 -17.37 -3.98 8.13
N GLU A 188 -18.43 -3.47 7.49
CA GLU A 188 -18.66 -3.65 6.05
C GLU A 188 -17.49 -3.14 5.17
N THR A 189 -16.79 -2.10 5.64
CA THR A 189 -15.61 -1.53 4.95
C THR A 189 -14.28 -2.13 5.42
N GLY A 190 -14.33 -2.91 6.51
CA GLY A 190 -13.24 -3.63 7.14
C GLY A 190 -12.77 -4.84 6.34
N LEU A 191 -11.77 -5.55 6.88
CA LEU A 191 -11.19 -6.70 6.21
C LEU A 191 -12.21 -7.81 5.94
N MET A 192 -12.98 -8.22 6.95
CA MET A 192 -13.94 -9.30 6.79
C MET A 192 -15.10 -8.88 5.89
N GLY A 193 -15.57 -7.63 6.00
CA GLY A 193 -16.57 -7.08 5.08
C GLY A 193 -16.14 -7.13 3.61
N ARG A 194 -14.87 -6.82 3.31
CA ARG A 194 -14.31 -6.95 1.95
C ARG A 194 -14.19 -8.40 1.49
N VAL A 195 -13.84 -9.31 2.39
CA VAL A 195 -13.80 -10.76 2.08
C VAL A 195 -15.20 -11.29 1.77
N ASP A 196 -16.21 -10.85 2.52
CA ASP A 196 -17.61 -11.20 2.29
C ASP A 196 -18.13 -10.64 0.96
N GLN A 197 -17.83 -9.37 0.66
CA GLN A 197 -18.14 -8.76 -0.65
C GLN A 197 -17.49 -9.52 -1.80
N PHE A 198 -16.24 -9.96 -1.64
CA PHE A 198 -15.57 -10.83 -2.61
C PHE A 198 -16.31 -12.17 -2.76
N SER A 199 -16.69 -12.82 -1.65
CA SER A 199 -17.35 -14.14 -1.65
C SER A 199 -18.70 -14.08 -2.34
N GLU A 200 -19.52 -13.07 -2.04
CA GLU A 200 -20.82 -12.88 -2.70
C GLU A 200 -20.65 -12.54 -4.19
N LEU A 201 -19.65 -11.71 -4.55
CA LEU A 201 -19.35 -11.45 -5.95
C LEU A 201 -18.92 -12.73 -6.69
N LEU A 202 -18.08 -13.57 -6.09
CA LEU A 202 -17.68 -14.85 -6.67
C LEU A 202 -18.89 -15.77 -6.88
N LYS A 203 -19.77 -15.87 -5.88
CA LYS A 203 -21.01 -16.65 -5.95
C LYS A 203 -21.93 -16.20 -7.09
N GLU A 204 -22.01 -14.89 -7.31
CA GLU A 204 -22.80 -14.32 -8.38
C GLU A 204 -22.17 -14.58 -9.76
N LYS A 205 -20.85 -14.43 -9.90
CA LYS A 205 -20.16 -14.56 -11.18
C LYS A 205 -19.84 -15.99 -11.58
N ASP A 206 -19.57 -16.87 -10.63
CA ASP A 206 -19.30 -18.30 -10.84
C ASP A 206 -19.76 -19.12 -9.61
N GLY A 207 -21.07 -19.32 -9.54
CA GLY A 207 -21.70 -20.07 -8.44
C GLY A 207 -21.25 -21.53 -8.35
N GLU A 208 -20.79 -22.14 -9.45
CA GLU A 208 -20.30 -23.52 -9.43
C GLU A 208 -18.97 -23.62 -8.67
N VAL A 209 -18.01 -22.76 -8.98
CA VAL A 209 -16.73 -22.70 -8.24
C VAL A 209 -16.95 -22.32 -6.79
N TRP A 210 -17.82 -21.34 -6.52
CA TRP A 210 -18.14 -20.95 -5.15
C TRP A 210 -18.71 -22.11 -4.33
N GLN A 211 -19.69 -22.84 -4.88
CA GLN A 211 -20.30 -24.00 -4.21
C GLN A 211 -19.28 -25.12 -3.97
N HIS A 212 -18.39 -25.37 -4.93
CA HIS A 212 -17.33 -26.37 -4.81
C HIS A 212 -16.36 -26.03 -3.66
N LEU A 213 -15.88 -24.79 -3.59
CA LEU A 213 -14.99 -24.34 -2.52
C LEU A 213 -15.67 -24.39 -1.14
N GLU A 214 -16.94 -24.01 -1.05
CA GLU A 214 -17.74 -24.13 0.17
C GLU A 214 -17.92 -25.60 0.60
N ALA A 215 -18.21 -26.50 -0.34
CA ALA A 215 -18.33 -27.93 -0.06
C ALA A 215 -17.03 -28.54 0.46
N LEU A 216 -15.88 -28.07 -0.06
CA LEU A 216 -14.55 -28.43 0.40
C LEU A 216 -14.13 -27.72 1.71
N ARG A 217 -14.92 -26.76 2.21
CA ARG A 217 -14.59 -25.92 3.39
C ARG A 217 -13.34 -25.04 3.18
N VAL A 218 -13.08 -24.62 1.95
CA VAL A 218 -12.02 -23.66 1.61
C VAL A 218 -12.52 -22.24 1.86
N SER A 219 -12.26 -21.71 3.06
CA SER A 219 -12.68 -20.34 3.41
C SER A 219 -11.97 -19.27 2.57
N PRO A 220 -12.69 -18.29 1.99
CA PRO A 220 -12.12 -17.15 1.26
C PRO A 220 -11.01 -16.40 2.01
N VAL A 221 -11.15 -16.26 3.33
CA VAL A 221 -10.21 -15.55 4.21
C VAL A 221 -8.77 -16.06 4.04
N PHE A 222 -8.58 -17.36 3.77
CA PHE A 222 -7.26 -17.98 3.69
C PHE A 222 -6.45 -17.62 2.44
N TYR A 223 -7.07 -17.05 1.42
CA TYR A 223 -6.38 -16.67 0.18
C TYR A 223 -6.62 -15.21 -0.22
N THR A 224 -7.76 -14.61 0.15
CA THR A 224 -8.09 -13.23 -0.29
C THR A 224 -7.59 -12.13 0.62
N VAL A 225 -7.32 -12.40 1.91
CA VAL A 225 -6.84 -11.35 2.83
C VAL A 225 -5.61 -10.67 2.27
N ARG A 226 -4.62 -11.45 1.81
CA ARG A 226 -3.40 -10.94 1.18
C ARG A 226 -3.68 -10.18 -0.11
N TRP A 227 -4.53 -10.72 -0.97
CA TRP A 227 -4.92 -10.09 -2.23
C TRP A 227 -5.54 -8.71 -2.05
N LEU A 228 -6.46 -8.59 -1.08
CA LEU A 228 -7.23 -7.39 -0.81
C LEU A 228 -6.41 -6.34 -0.04
N THR A 229 -5.68 -6.76 0.99
CA THR A 229 -4.87 -5.84 1.82
C THR A 229 -3.65 -5.33 1.10
N LEU A 230 -3.05 -6.13 0.21
CA LEU A 230 -1.85 -5.74 -0.53
C LEU A 230 -2.13 -5.32 -1.98
N MET A 231 -3.40 -5.19 -2.37
CA MET A 231 -3.81 -4.80 -3.72
C MET A 231 -3.10 -5.63 -4.81
N LEU A 232 -3.08 -6.95 -4.61
CA LEU A 232 -2.42 -7.96 -5.47
C LEU A 232 -0.91 -7.78 -5.63
N SER A 233 -0.26 -6.93 -4.83
CA SER A 233 1.14 -6.61 -5.06
C SER A 233 2.03 -7.86 -4.94
N GLN A 234 1.76 -8.78 -4.00
CA GLN A 234 2.52 -10.03 -3.86
C GLN A 234 2.17 -11.14 -4.87
N GLU A 235 1.14 -10.96 -5.70
CA GLU A 235 0.78 -11.95 -6.74
C GLU A 235 1.44 -11.64 -8.08
N LEU A 236 2.09 -10.48 -8.19
CA LEU A 236 2.54 -9.90 -9.45
C LEU A 236 3.98 -9.39 -9.33
N GLU A 237 4.73 -9.51 -10.42
CA GLU A 237 6.01 -8.86 -10.56
C GLU A 237 5.84 -7.34 -10.68
N MET A 238 6.87 -6.56 -10.36
CA MET A 238 6.76 -5.10 -10.27
C MET A 238 6.17 -4.41 -11.51
N PRO A 239 6.57 -4.72 -12.77
CA PRO A 239 5.95 -4.08 -13.95
C PRO A 239 4.44 -4.31 -14.02
N ASP A 240 4.01 -5.51 -13.63
CA ASP A 240 2.63 -5.95 -13.61
C ASP A 240 1.85 -5.32 -12.45
N VAL A 241 2.47 -5.16 -11.28
CA VAL A 241 1.92 -4.38 -10.17
C VAL A 241 1.63 -2.95 -10.63
N LEU A 242 2.60 -2.28 -11.28
CA LEU A 242 2.41 -0.92 -11.78
C LEU A 242 1.25 -0.85 -12.78
N ARG A 243 1.17 -1.82 -13.71
CA ARG A 243 0.10 -1.88 -14.72
C ARG A 243 -1.29 -2.12 -14.12
N VAL A 244 -1.41 -2.96 -13.10
CA VAL A 244 -2.67 -3.18 -12.37
C VAL A 244 -3.03 -1.94 -11.56
N TRP A 245 -2.05 -1.34 -10.89
CA TRP A 245 -2.27 -0.14 -10.07
C TRP A 245 -2.64 1.10 -10.89
N ASP A 246 -2.20 1.23 -12.15
CA ASP A 246 -2.75 2.24 -13.07
C ASP A 246 -4.27 2.14 -13.17
N SER A 247 -4.81 0.92 -13.19
CA SER A 247 -6.24 0.67 -13.30
C SER A 247 -6.96 0.84 -11.96
N LEU A 248 -6.35 0.37 -10.86
CA LEU A 248 -6.91 0.50 -9.51
C LEU A 248 -6.97 1.96 -9.05
N LEU A 249 -5.89 2.73 -9.24
CA LEU A 249 -5.85 4.14 -8.85
C LEU A 249 -6.70 5.03 -9.75
N GLY A 250 -6.94 4.59 -11.00
CA GLY A 250 -7.86 5.26 -11.93
C GLY A 250 -9.33 4.92 -11.67
N ASP A 251 -9.64 3.99 -10.77
CA ASP A 251 -11.00 3.52 -10.53
C ASP A 251 -11.82 4.49 -9.68
N ILE A 252 -12.77 5.15 -10.31
CA ILE A 252 -13.81 5.95 -9.65
C ILE A 252 -14.98 5.04 -9.27
N ALA A 253 -14.80 4.29 -8.19
CA ALA A 253 -15.64 3.14 -7.80
C ALA A 253 -17.16 3.36 -7.94
N GLN A 254 -17.81 2.47 -8.72
CA GLN A 254 -19.17 1.89 -8.54
C GLN A 254 -19.28 0.56 -9.33
N PRO A 255 -20.16 -0.41 -8.95
CA PRO A 255 -20.82 -0.53 -7.65
C PRO A 255 -19.85 -1.06 -6.57
N LEU A 256 -19.02 -2.06 -6.89
CA LEU A 256 -17.88 -2.50 -6.07
C LEU A 256 -16.55 -1.99 -6.63
N PRO A 257 -15.50 -1.84 -5.80
CA PRO A 257 -14.15 -1.53 -6.27
C PRO A 257 -13.60 -2.56 -7.27
N LEU A 258 -12.86 -2.12 -8.29
CA LEU A 258 -12.23 -2.98 -9.31
C LEU A 258 -11.42 -4.13 -8.71
N LEU A 259 -10.81 -3.92 -7.54
CA LEU A 259 -10.00 -4.92 -6.84
C LEU A 259 -10.78 -6.22 -6.58
N HIS A 260 -12.06 -6.15 -6.21
CA HIS A 260 -12.88 -7.35 -5.99
C HIS A 260 -13.08 -8.13 -7.29
N TYR A 261 -13.33 -7.42 -8.40
CA TYR A 261 -13.45 -8.04 -9.72
C TYR A 261 -12.15 -8.66 -10.20
N LEU A 262 -10.99 -8.08 -9.88
CA LEU A 262 -9.69 -8.70 -10.15
C LEU A 262 -9.51 -10.00 -9.35
N CYS A 263 -9.83 -9.98 -8.06
CA CYS A 263 -9.75 -11.18 -7.23
C CYS A 263 -10.69 -12.29 -7.74
N VAL A 264 -11.92 -11.96 -8.15
CA VAL A 264 -12.86 -12.93 -8.73
C VAL A 264 -12.35 -13.44 -10.09
N ALA A 265 -11.81 -12.57 -10.92
CA ALA A 265 -11.20 -12.96 -12.19
C ALA A 265 -10.03 -13.94 -11.97
N MET A 266 -9.20 -13.74 -10.94
CA MET A 266 -8.15 -14.71 -10.58
C MET A 266 -8.74 -16.09 -10.30
N VAL A 267 -9.82 -16.20 -9.52
CA VAL A 267 -10.46 -17.50 -9.25
C VAL A 267 -10.98 -18.13 -10.55
N ILE A 268 -11.65 -17.35 -11.40
CA ILE A 268 -12.23 -17.85 -12.66
C ILE A 268 -11.16 -18.32 -13.64
N LEU A 269 -10.00 -17.66 -13.71
CA LEU A 269 -8.90 -18.07 -14.61
C LEU A 269 -8.33 -19.46 -14.28
N VAL A 270 -8.45 -19.92 -13.04
CA VAL A 270 -8.00 -21.26 -12.61
C VAL A 270 -9.16 -22.21 -12.30
N ARG A 271 -10.39 -21.84 -12.70
CA ARG A 271 -11.63 -22.58 -12.47
C ARG A 271 -11.52 -24.08 -12.70
N GLU A 272 -11.03 -24.49 -13.87
CA GLU A 272 -10.99 -25.91 -14.26
C GLU A 272 -10.10 -26.72 -13.32
N ALA A 273 -9.00 -26.14 -12.83
CA ALA A 273 -8.13 -26.78 -11.85
C ALA A 273 -8.78 -26.84 -10.45
N LEU A 274 -9.53 -25.81 -10.06
CA LEU A 274 -10.27 -25.81 -8.79
C LEU A 274 -11.35 -26.88 -8.76
N LEU A 275 -12.19 -26.96 -9.80
CA LEU A 275 -13.29 -27.93 -9.87
C LEU A 275 -12.80 -29.39 -9.92
N ALA A 276 -11.61 -29.63 -10.46
CA ALA A 276 -10.99 -30.94 -10.48
C ALA A 276 -10.24 -31.30 -9.18
N GLY A 277 -9.90 -30.30 -8.35
CA GLY A 277 -9.07 -30.46 -7.16
C GLY A 277 -9.84 -30.74 -5.88
N ASP A 278 -9.14 -31.29 -4.89
CA ASP A 278 -9.64 -31.40 -3.51
C ASP A 278 -9.30 -30.15 -2.67
N PHE A 279 -9.59 -30.20 -1.36
CA PHE A 279 -9.27 -29.11 -0.43
C PHE A 279 -7.80 -28.68 -0.51
N THR A 280 -6.87 -29.63 -0.54
CA THR A 280 -5.42 -29.36 -0.51
C THR A 280 -4.96 -28.74 -1.81
N ASP A 281 -5.44 -29.27 -2.94
CA ASP A 281 -5.10 -28.75 -4.26
C ASP A 281 -5.63 -27.32 -4.46
N CYS A 282 -6.88 -27.07 -4.08
CA CYS A 282 -7.49 -25.75 -4.16
C CYS A 282 -6.76 -24.73 -3.28
N MET A 283 -6.49 -25.09 -2.00
CA MET A 283 -5.81 -24.19 -1.07
C MET A 283 -4.40 -23.85 -1.56
N ARG A 284 -3.64 -24.85 -2.02
CA ARG A 284 -2.29 -24.64 -2.56
C ARG A 284 -2.33 -23.73 -3.78
N LEU A 285 -3.25 -23.96 -4.71
CA LEU A 285 -3.38 -23.18 -5.94
C LEU A 285 -3.74 -21.71 -5.67
N LEU A 286 -4.64 -21.46 -4.71
CA LEU A 286 -5.06 -20.10 -4.38
C LEU A 286 -4.02 -19.34 -3.53
N GLN A 287 -3.23 -20.02 -2.69
CA GLN A 287 -2.16 -19.39 -1.90
C GLN A 287 -0.85 -19.22 -2.68
N HIS A 288 -0.61 -20.07 -3.68
CA HIS A 288 0.56 -20.04 -4.55
C HIS A 288 0.10 -19.98 -6.00
N TYR A 289 -0.49 -18.84 -6.35
CA TYR A 289 -1.08 -18.61 -7.66
C TYR A 289 0.00 -18.71 -8.77
N PRO A 290 -0.27 -19.39 -9.90
CA PRO A 290 0.67 -19.47 -11.02
C PRO A 290 0.93 -18.09 -11.64
N PRO A 291 1.97 -17.92 -12.48
CA PRO A 291 2.19 -16.64 -13.16
C PRO A 291 0.92 -16.12 -13.85
N LEU A 292 0.49 -14.92 -13.47
CA LEU A 292 -0.82 -14.37 -13.81
C LEU A 292 -0.72 -13.46 -15.06
N PRO A 293 -1.38 -13.80 -16.18
CA PRO A 293 -1.36 -12.95 -17.37
C PRO A 293 -2.17 -11.67 -17.13
N VAL A 294 -1.49 -10.56 -16.79
CA VAL A 294 -2.13 -9.30 -16.35
C VAL A 294 -3.12 -8.72 -17.36
N ASP A 295 -2.81 -8.76 -18.66
CA ASP A 295 -3.72 -8.26 -19.69
C ASP A 295 -5.00 -9.09 -19.80
N GLU A 296 -4.93 -10.40 -19.52
CA GLU A 296 -6.11 -11.26 -19.46
C GLU A 296 -6.89 -11.04 -18.16
N LEU A 297 -6.20 -10.93 -17.03
CA LEU A 297 -6.79 -10.59 -15.74
C LEU A 297 -7.62 -9.31 -15.81
N LEU A 298 -7.02 -8.21 -16.30
CA LEU A 298 -7.67 -6.92 -16.41
C LEU A 298 -8.87 -6.97 -17.37
N ARG A 299 -8.75 -7.66 -18.51
CA ARG A 299 -9.87 -7.84 -19.45
C ARG A 299 -11.00 -8.65 -18.84
N SER A 300 -10.68 -9.73 -18.13
CA SER A 300 -11.66 -10.58 -17.46
C SER A 300 -12.40 -9.80 -16.38
N ALA A 301 -11.68 -9.10 -15.50
CA ALA A 301 -12.27 -8.26 -14.45
C ALA A 301 -13.14 -7.13 -15.03
N ALA A 302 -12.67 -6.45 -16.09
CA ALA A 302 -13.45 -5.41 -16.76
C ALA A 302 -14.75 -5.96 -17.37
N LYS A 303 -14.71 -7.16 -17.97
CA LYS A 303 -15.90 -7.82 -18.52
C LYS A 303 -16.90 -8.21 -17.43
N LEU A 304 -16.42 -8.78 -16.32
CA LEU A 304 -17.26 -9.11 -15.16
C LEU A 304 -17.96 -7.87 -14.61
N ARG A 305 -17.22 -6.77 -14.46
CA ARG A 305 -17.74 -5.50 -13.93
C ARG A 305 -18.66 -4.77 -14.89
N ALA A 306 -18.40 -4.83 -16.19
CA ALA A 306 -19.24 -4.17 -17.20
C ALA A 306 -20.70 -4.68 -17.16
N ALA A 307 -20.92 -5.95 -16.83
CA ALA A 307 -22.26 -6.52 -16.65
C ALA A 307 -23.04 -5.83 -15.51
N ASP A 308 -22.34 -5.36 -14.48
CA ASP A 308 -22.92 -4.78 -13.27
C ASP A 308 -23.13 -3.28 -13.36
N LEU A 309 -22.41 -2.63 -14.29
CA LEU A 309 -22.54 -1.21 -14.59
C LEU A 309 -23.76 -0.90 -15.45
N VAL A 310 -24.45 -1.90 -16.01
CA VAL A 310 -25.68 -1.69 -16.79
C VAL A 310 -26.84 -1.35 -15.83
N PRO A 311 -27.60 -0.26 -16.06
CA PRO A 311 -28.77 0.07 -15.26
C PRO A 311 -29.77 -1.09 -15.24
N GLY A 312 -29.98 -1.69 -14.07
CA GLY A 312 -30.81 -2.89 -13.87
C GLY A 312 -30.05 -4.18 -13.52
N GLY A 313 -28.71 -4.16 -13.53
CA GLY A 313 -27.84 -5.30 -13.16
C GLY A 313 -27.62 -5.49 -11.65
N PHE A 314 -28.06 -4.56 -10.82
CA PHE A 314 -28.18 -4.77 -9.38
C PHE A 314 -29.65 -4.95 -9.02
N SER A 315 -29.99 -6.07 -8.40
CA SER A 315 -31.26 -6.26 -7.68
C SER A 315 -31.34 -5.23 -6.54
N ASN A 316 -31.78 -4.02 -6.86
CA ASN A 316 -32.62 -3.10 -6.09
C ASN A 316 -32.60 -3.23 -4.55
N ARG A 317 -31.43 -3.22 -3.90
CA ARG A 317 -31.31 -3.22 -2.43
C ARG A 317 -30.56 -2.05 -1.81
N GLU A 318 -29.86 -1.22 -2.58
CA GLU A 318 -29.07 -0.12 -2.01
C GLU A 318 -29.55 1.29 -2.38
N ALA A 319 -30.45 1.43 -3.37
CA ALA A 319 -31.02 2.73 -3.72
C ALA A 319 -31.99 3.31 -2.66
N ALA A 320 -32.30 2.56 -1.59
CA ALA A 320 -33.21 2.99 -0.54
C ALA A 320 -32.52 3.56 0.72
N ASN A 321 -31.20 3.41 0.90
CA ASN A 321 -30.54 3.74 2.17
C ASN A 321 -29.24 4.58 2.12
N SER A 322 -28.72 4.95 0.95
CA SER A 322 -27.60 5.90 0.87
C SER A 322 -28.08 7.30 0.46
N GLY A 323 -28.47 8.09 1.44
CA GLY A 323 -28.47 9.55 1.26
C GLY A 323 -27.04 10.03 1.04
N LEU A 324 -26.83 10.84 -0.01
CA LEU A 324 -25.59 11.55 -0.44
C LEU A 324 -24.75 10.76 -1.47
N ARG A 325 -24.38 11.27 -2.65
CA ARG A 325 -24.22 12.66 -3.12
C ARG A 325 -24.63 12.78 -4.59
N HIS A 326 -25.68 13.54 -4.88
CA HIS A 326 -25.79 14.24 -6.16
C HIS A 326 -24.82 15.43 -6.11
N MET A 327 -23.86 15.46 -7.03
CA MET A 327 -23.06 16.66 -7.30
C MET A 327 -23.98 17.69 -8.01
N PRO A 328 -24.16 18.91 -7.48
CA PRO A 328 -24.91 19.93 -8.21
C PRO A 328 -24.04 20.49 -9.35
N PRO A 329 -24.64 20.94 -10.47
CA PRO A 329 -23.88 21.49 -11.58
C PRO A 329 -23.22 22.81 -11.16
N ALA A 330 -21.96 22.98 -11.55
CA ALA A 330 -21.19 24.19 -11.31
C ALA A 330 -21.82 25.38 -12.04
N SER A 331 -22.06 26.47 -11.30
CA SER A 331 -22.31 27.79 -11.88
C SER A 331 -21.17 28.74 -11.50
N PRO A 332 -20.69 29.61 -12.40
CA PRO A 332 -19.45 30.35 -12.21
C PRO A 332 -19.75 31.70 -11.55
N ALA A 333 -19.20 31.95 -10.36
CA ALA A 333 -19.04 33.31 -9.84
C ALA A 333 -17.85 33.36 -8.88
N GLY A 334 -16.98 34.34 -9.12
CA GLY A 334 -15.66 34.46 -8.53
C GLY A 334 -15.64 34.55 -7.01
N GLY A 335 -14.62 33.93 -6.44
CA GLY A 335 -14.27 34.03 -5.03
C GLY A 335 -12.97 33.27 -4.79
N GLN A 336 -11.91 33.98 -4.41
CA GLN A 336 -10.56 33.46 -4.19
C GLN A 336 -10.54 32.18 -3.36
N ALA A 337 -10.02 31.09 -3.93
CA ALA A 337 -9.76 29.85 -3.22
C ALA A 337 -8.57 30.04 -2.26
N LYS A 338 -8.82 29.92 -0.96
CA LYS A 338 -7.76 29.78 0.05
C LYS A 338 -7.38 28.30 0.17
N PRO A 339 -6.08 27.96 0.27
CA PRO A 339 -5.64 26.57 0.37
C PRO A 339 -6.12 25.93 1.69
N ALA A 340 -6.56 24.67 1.57
CA ALA A 340 -7.10 23.87 2.66
C ALA A 340 -6.04 23.66 3.77
N ARG A 341 -6.31 24.21 4.95
CA ARG A 341 -5.47 24.08 6.15
C ARG A 341 -5.81 22.75 6.84
N TRP A 342 -5.09 21.67 6.52
CA TRP A 342 -5.31 20.35 7.13
C TRP A 342 -4.53 20.09 8.44
N TRP A 343 -3.87 21.10 9.02
CA TRP A 343 -3.19 20.97 10.31
C TRP A 343 -3.68 22.02 11.30
N ARG A 344 -4.73 21.70 12.07
CA ARG A 344 -4.96 22.17 13.45
C ARG A 344 -6.25 21.58 14.03
N ARG A 345 -6.11 21.05 15.26
CA ARG A 345 -7.15 20.76 16.29
C ARG A 345 -7.89 19.41 16.13
N ARG A 346 -7.97 18.54 17.14
CA ARG A 346 -7.87 18.72 18.61
C ARG A 346 -7.47 17.41 19.29
N GLY A 347 -6.60 17.52 20.29
CA GLY A 347 -6.76 16.74 21.51
C GLY A 347 -7.82 17.37 22.41
N ARG A 348 -8.60 16.50 23.04
CA ARG A 348 -9.05 16.51 24.44
C ARG A 348 -9.64 15.15 24.74
#